data_AF-A0A520AG56-F1
#
_entry.id   AF-A0A520AG56-F1
#
_cell.length_a   1.000
_cell.length_b   1.000
_cell.length_c   1.000
_cell.angle_alpha   90.00
_cell.angle_beta   90.00
_cell.angle_gamma   90.00
#
_symmetry.space_group_name_H-M   'P 1'
#
loop_
_entity.id
_entity.type
_entity.pdbx_description
1 polymer ?
#
loop_
_entity_poly.entity_id
_entity_poly.type
_entity_poly.pdbx_seq_one_letter_code
_entity_poly.pdbx_strand_id
1 'polypeptide(L)'
;MRTQFLTTIIETLKNFGIDIIVFIAGLAGGMALLTKSTQLNKFQKLITVLSGGFTANYLTPVVAAWLDLSDKAIYGVAFLLGYGGLKSVEAMYLHMHGRLSKDNITDL
;
A
#
# COMPACT_ATOMS: atom_id res chain seq x y z
N MET A 1 26.92 -13.17 13.51
CA MET A 1 27.31 -12.25 12.42
C MET A 1 26.22 -12.09 11.36
N ARG A 2 25.68 -13.18 10.77
CA ARG A 2 24.65 -13.12 9.71
C ARG A 2 23.27 -12.59 10.16
N THR A 3 22.86 -12.89 11.39
CA THR A 3 21.59 -12.41 11.97
C THR A 3 21.59 -10.92 12.29
N GLN A 4 22.69 -10.39 12.81
CA GLN A 4 22.84 -8.95 13.09
C GLN A 4 22.70 -8.08 11.84
N PHE A 5 23.31 -8.50 10.73
CA PHE A 5 23.21 -7.78 9.46
C PHE A 5 21.76 -7.69 8.95
N LEU A 6 21.01 -8.80 9.03
CA LEU A 6 19.61 -8.83 8.61
C LEU A 6 18.73 -7.93 9.49
N THR A 7 18.93 -7.93 10.79
CA THR A 7 18.21 -7.03 11.70
C THR A 7 18.49 -5.56 11.37
N THR A 8 19.74 -5.20 11.07
CA THR A 8 20.08 -3.83 10.66
C THR A 8 19.37 -3.41 9.38
N ILE A 9 19.27 -4.30 8.39
CA ILE A 9 18.52 -4.01 7.15
C ILE A 9 17.03 -3.81 7.46
N ILE A 10 16.43 -4.71 8.23
CA ILE A 10 14.99 -4.64 8.57
C ILE A 10 14.70 -3.33 9.32
N GLU A 11 15.53 -2.97 10.28
CA GLU A 11 15.38 -1.75 11.07
C GLU A 11 15.58 -0.49 10.21
N THR A 12 16.55 -0.51 9.30
CA THR A 12 16.76 0.55 8.31
C THR A 12 15.52 0.71 7.43
N LEU A 13 14.95 -0.38 6.89
CA LEU A 13 13.74 -0.35 6.08
C LEU A 13 12.54 0.21 6.87
N LYS A 14 12.38 -0.21 8.13
CA LYS A 14 11.35 0.35 9.02
C LYS A 14 11.52 1.86 9.21
N ASN A 15 12.75 2.36 9.34
CA ASN A 15 13.01 3.80 9.44
C ASN A 15 12.65 4.56 8.15
N PHE A 16 12.66 3.89 6.99
CA PHE A 16 12.13 4.43 5.74
C PHE A 16 10.61 4.28 5.59
N GLY A 17 9.90 3.81 6.62
CA GLY A 17 8.47 3.56 6.56
C GLY A 17 8.09 2.27 5.85
N ILE A 18 9.04 1.36 5.64
CA ILE A 18 8.82 0.06 5.00
C ILE A 18 8.72 -1.02 6.08
N ASP A 19 7.50 -1.43 6.40
CA ASP A 19 7.24 -2.68 7.09
C ASP A 19 7.26 -3.85 6.09
N ILE A 20 8.22 -4.76 6.29
CA ILE A 20 8.45 -5.87 5.36
C ILE A 20 7.25 -6.81 5.24
N ILE A 21 6.46 -7.00 6.31
CA ILE A 21 5.31 -7.90 6.31
C ILE A 21 4.17 -7.26 5.52
N VAL A 22 3.92 -5.95 5.75
CA VAL A 22 2.96 -5.16 4.98
C VAL A 22 3.37 -5.10 3.51
N PHE A 23 4.66 -4.94 3.22
CA PHE A 23 5.19 -4.94 1.85
C PHE A 23 4.87 -6.25 1.14
N ILE A 24 5.20 -7.39 1.76
CA ILE A 24 4.94 -8.72 1.21
C ILE A 24 3.43 -8.93 0.97
N ALA A 25 2.57 -8.53 1.91
CA ALA A 25 1.12 -8.60 1.74
C ALA A 25 0.65 -7.77 0.52
N GLY A 26 1.20 -6.56 0.34
CA GLY A 26 0.92 -5.72 -0.81
C GLY A 26 1.43 -6.31 -2.15
N LEU A 27 2.62 -6.89 -2.16
CA LEU A 27 3.16 -7.60 -3.33
C LEU A 27 2.23 -8.77 -3.72
N ALA A 28 1.75 -9.52 -2.73
CA ALA A 28 0.80 -10.62 -2.96
C ALA A 28 -0.51 -10.13 -3.58
N GLY A 29 -1.03 -8.98 -3.13
CA GLY A 29 -2.16 -8.31 -3.76
C GLY A 29 -1.88 -7.94 -5.22
N GLY A 30 -0.73 -7.30 -5.49
CA GLY A 30 -0.32 -6.94 -6.85
C GLY A 30 -0.13 -8.14 -7.77
N MET A 31 0.41 -9.26 -7.27
CA MET A 31 0.47 -10.52 -8.01
C MET A 31 -0.93 -11.08 -8.30
N ALA A 32 -1.83 -11.05 -7.32
CA ALA A 32 -3.21 -11.48 -7.50
C ALA A 32 -3.93 -10.63 -8.56
N LEU A 33 -3.65 -9.32 -8.66
CA LEU A 33 -4.17 -8.47 -9.73
C LEU A 33 -3.76 -8.97 -11.12
N LEU A 34 -2.51 -9.43 -11.28
CA LEU A 34 -1.98 -9.94 -12.55
C LEU A 34 -2.59 -11.26 -13.01
N THR A 35 -3.31 -11.98 -12.13
CA THR A 35 -4.07 -13.17 -12.52
C THR A 35 -5.27 -12.84 -13.40
N LYS A 36 -5.76 -11.59 -13.34
CA LYS A 36 -6.70 -11.08 -14.34
C LYS A 36 -5.98 -11.01 -15.69
N SER A 37 -6.67 -11.37 -16.76
CA SER A 37 -6.12 -11.23 -18.11
C SER A 37 -5.74 -9.78 -18.37
N THR A 38 -4.44 -9.49 -18.29
CA THR A 38 -3.86 -8.16 -18.46
C THR A 38 -2.89 -8.21 -19.64
N GLN A 39 -3.03 -7.27 -20.58
CA GLN A 39 -2.13 -7.16 -21.74
C GLN A 39 -0.82 -6.43 -21.38
N LEU A 40 -0.23 -6.76 -20.22
CA LEU A 40 0.98 -6.11 -19.72
C LEU A 40 2.23 -6.88 -20.14
N ASN A 41 3.29 -6.15 -20.47
CA ASN A 41 4.60 -6.73 -20.70
C ASN A 41 5.29 -7.12 -19.37
N LYS A 42 6.41 -7.87 -19.44
CA LYS A 42 7.11 -8.38 -18.24
C LYS A 42 7.56 -7.27 -17.28
N PHE A 43 8.03 -6.14 -17.81
CA PHE A 43 8.46 -5.00 -17.00
C PHE A 43 7.27 -4.35 -16.29
N GLN A 44 6.17 -4.12 -17.00
CA GLN A 44 4.93 -3.59 -16.42
C GLN A 44 4.35 -4.51 -15.35
N LYS A 45 4.43 -5.83 -15.52
CA LYS A 45 4.04 -6.80 -14.49
C LYS A 45 4.88 -6.65 -13.22
N LEU A 46 6.21 -6.54 -13.37
CA LEU A 46 7.10 -6.29 -12.22
C LEU A 46 6.75 -4.99 -11.50
N ILE A 47 6.56 -3.90 -12.24
CA ILE A 47 6.16 -2.60 -11.67
C ILE A 47 4.78 -2.69 -11.00
N THR A 48 3.84 -3.45 -11.55
CA THR A 48 2.52 -3.68 -10.94
C THR A 48 2.65 -4.34 -9.57
N VAL A 49 3.48 -5.38 -9.47
CA VAL A 49 3.72 -6.07 -8.19
C VAL A 49 4.41 -5.15 -7.19
N LEU A 50 5.50 -4.47 -7.59
CA LEU A 50 6.24 -3.56 -6.73
C LEU A 50 5.38 -2.39 -6.24
N SER A 51 4.60 -1.78 -7.14
CA SER A 51 3.67 -0.71 -6.77
C SER A 51 2.65 -1.19 -5.74
N GLY A 52 2.13 -2.42 -5.85
CA GLY A 52 1.25 -3.00 -4.82
C GLY A 52 1.90 -3.05 -3.43
N GLY A 53 3.17 -3.44 -3.33
CA GLY A 53 3.93 -3.44 -2.07
C GLY A 53 4.11 -2.04 -1.47
N PHE A 54 4.49 -1.07 -2.30
CA PHE A 54 4.66 0.32 -1.84
C PHE A 54 3.33 0.98 -1.48
N THR A 55 2.29 0.78 -2.29
CA THR A 55 0.93 1.23 -1.99
C THR A 55 0.49 0.70 -0.63
N ALA A 56 0.68 -0.59 -0.36
CA ALA A 56 0.35 -1.16 0.93
C ALA A 56 1.13 -0.49 2.09
N ASN A 57 2.44 -0.29 1.97
CA ASN A 57 3.23 0.31 3.06
C ASN A 57 2.77 1.71 3.44
N TYR A 58 2.51 2.55 2.44
CA TYR A 58 2.21 3.95 2.70
C TYR A 58 0.72 4.20 2.96
N LEU A 59 -0.20 3.44 2.35
CA LEU A 59 -1.64 3.66 2.54
C LEU A 59 -2.24 2.85 3.70
N THR A 60 -1.71 1.66 4.02
CA THR A 60 -2.28 0.85 5.12
C THR A 60 -2.33 1.59 6.45
N PRO A 61 -1.27 2.28 6.94
CA PRO A 61 -1.36 3.00 8.20
C PRO A 61 -2.39 4.14 8.16
N VAL A 62 -2.58 4.79 7.00
CA VAL A 62 -3.59 5.85 6.85
C VAL A 62 -5.00 5.25 6.92
N VAL A 63 -5.24 4.16 6.19
CA VAL A 63 -6.53 3.46 6.20
C VAL A 63 -6.82 2.86 7.58
N ALA A 64 -5.82 2.29 8.24
CA ALA A 64 -5.94 1.73 9.58
C ALA A 64 -6.34 2.80 10.61
N ALA A 65 -5.72 3.98 10.55
CA ALA A 65 -6.08 5.11 11.41
C ALA A 65 -7.51 5.63 11.14
N TRP A 66 -7.96 5.62 9.88
CA TRP A 66 -9.31 6.09 9.53
C TRP A 66 -10.43 5.12 9.91
N LEU A 67 -10.14 3.82 9.86
CA LEU A 67 -11.14 2.77 10.07
C LEU A 67 -11.05 2.09 11.45
N ASP A 68 -10.16 2.57 12.33
CA ASP A 68 -9.88 2.02 13.66
C ASP A 68 -9.66 0.50 13.64
N LEU A 69 -8.78 0.05 12.75
CA LEU A 69 -8.59 -1.37 12.48
C LEU A 69 -7.70 -2.06 13.52
N SER A 70 -8.10 -3.27 13.90
CA SER A 70 -7.25 -4.17 14.69
C SER A 70 -5.96 -4.58 13.95
N ASP A 71 -4.91 -4.93 14.70
CA ASP A 71 -3.61 -5.35 14.16
C ASP A 71 -3.69 -6.49 13.14
N LYS A 72 -4.62 -7.43 13.32
CA LYS A 72 -4.80 -8.56 12.40
C LYS A 72 -5.40 -8.12 11.06
N ALA A 73 -6.22 -7.08 11.05
CA ALA A 73 -6.86 -6.56 9.84
C ALA A 73 -5.88 -5.79 8.95
N ILE A 74 -4.77 -5.29 9.51
CA ILE A 74 -3.72 -4.53 8.79
C ILE A 74 -3.21 -5.32 7.58
N TYR A 75 -2.91 -6.61 7.73
CA TYR A 75 -2.39 -7.41 6.62
C TYR A 75 -3.42 -7.68 5.53
N GLY A 76 -4.70 -7.83 5.92
CA GLY A 76 -5.81 -7.95 4.96
C GLY A 76 -5.99 -6.68 4.15
N VAL A 77 -5.94 -5.52 4.81
CA VAL A 77 -6.01 -4.22 4.13
C VAL A 77 -4.79 -3.99 3.25
N ALA A 78 -3.59 -4.33 3.71
CA ALA A 78 -2.37 -4.27 2.92
C ALA A 78 -2.50 -5.08 1.62
N PHE A 79 -3.03 -6.29 1.70
CA PHE A 79 -3.32 -7.12 0.53
C PHE A 79 -4.33 -6.46 -0.41
N LEU A 80 -5.45 -5.93 0.10
CA LEU A 80 -6.48 -5.27 -0.71
C LEU A 80 -5.96 -4.00 -1.39
N LEU A 81 -5.21 -3.19 -0.66
CA LEU A 81 -4.59 -1.98 -1.21
C LEU A 81 -3.56 -2.34 -2.28
N GLY A 82 -2.75 -3.38 -2.06
CA GLY A 82 -1.82 -3.91 -3.04
C GLY A 82 -2.51 -4.48 -4.28
N TYR A 83 -3.67 -5.13 -4.10
CA TYR A 83 -4.50 -5.64 -5.18
C TYR A 83 -5.09 -4.53 -6.05
N GLY A 84 -5.51 -3.42 -5.44
CA GLY A 84 -5.91 -2.23 -6.21
C GLY A 84 -4.73 -1.47 -6.82
N GLY A 85 -3.52 -1.62 -6.27
CA GLY A 85 -2.29 -0.99 -6.75
C GLY A 85 -2.44 0.54 -6.84
N LEU A 86 -1.99 1.12 -7.95
CA LEU A 86 -2.12 2.56 -8.19
C LEU A 86 -3.56 3.07 -8.20
N LYS A 87 -4.56 2.23 -8.51
CA LYS A 87 -5.98 2.64 -8.39
C LYS A 87 -6.40 2.89 -6.95
N SER A 88 -5.82 2.18 -6.00
CA SER A 88 -6.02 2.46 -4.56
C SER A 88 -5.48 3.85 -4.21
N VAL A 89 -4.33 4.23 -4.77
CA VAL A 89 -3.73 5.55 -4.57
C VAL A 89 -4.59 6.65 -5.19
N GLU A 90 -5.08 6.45 -6.41
CA GLU A 90 -5.97 7.39 -7.09
C GLU A 90 -7.27 7.59 -6.31
N ALA A 91 -7.91 6.51 -5.86
CA ALA A 91 -9.11 6.58 -5.04
C ALA A 91 -8.87 7.35 -3.73
N MET A 92 -7.72 7.13 -3.09
CA MET A 92 -7.31 7.85 -1.89
C MET A 92 -7.12 9.35 -2.15
N TYR A 93 -6.41 9.69 -3.22
CA TYR A 93 -6.17 11.07 -3.64
C TYR A 93 -7.48 11.81 -3.90
N LEU A 94 -8.41 11.19 -4.65
CA LEU A 94 -9.72 11.75 -4.93
C LEU A 94 -10.55 11.94 -3.65
N HIS A 95 -10.50 10.99 -2.71
CA HIS A 95 -11.18 11.11 -1.42
C HIS A 95 -10.66 12.32 -0.63
N MET A 96 -9.34 12.51 -0.58
CA MET A 96 -8.72 13.65 0.11
C MET A 96 -9.04 14.97 -0.58
N HIS A 97 -8.94 15.03 -1.91
CA HIS A 97 -9.24 16.23 -2.68
C HIS A 97 -10.72 16.65 -2.55
N GLY A 98 -11.65 15.69 -2.63
CA GLY A 98 -13.09 15.97 -2.46
C GLY A 98 -13.45 16.49 -1.07
N ARG A 99 -12.66 16.18 -0.03
CA ARG A 99 -12.81 16.80 1.30
C ARG A 99 -12.36 18.27 1.29
N LEU A 100 -11.20 18.57 0.69
CA LEU A 100 -10.67 19.93 0.60
C LEU A 100 -11.56 20.88 -0.23
N SER A 101 -12.27 20.37 -1.24
CA SER A 101 -13.22 21.18 -2.01
C SER A 101 -14.54 21.45 -1.28
N LYS A 102 -14.95 20.61 -0.32
CA LYS A 102 -16.19 20.81 0.45
C LYS A 102 -16.03 21.80 1.60
N ASP A 103 -14.88 21.82 2.27
CA ASP A 103 -14.60 22.77 3.37
C ASP A 103 -14.65 24.24 2.88
N ASN A 104 -14.24 24.51 1.64
CA ASN A 104 -14.26 25.85 1.05
C ASN A 104 -15.67 26.40 0.72
N ILE A 105 -16.74 25.61 0.88
CA ILE A 105 -18.13 26.04 0.58
C ILE A 105 -18.93 26.28 1.87
N THR A 106 -18.50 25.73 3.00
CA THR A 106 -19.18 25.90 4.30
C THR A 106 -18.79 27.15 5.09
N ASP A 107 -17.82 27.93 4.58
CA ASP A 107 -17.35 29.19 5.18
C ASP A 107 -17.90 30.47 4.49
N LEU A 108 -18.97 30.34 3.68
CA LEU A 108 -19.73 31.45 3.05
C LEU A 108 -21.20 31.41 3.46
#